data_AF-A0AAW0Y1M9-F1
#
_entry.id   AF-A0AAW0Y1M9-F1
#
_cell.length_a   1.000
_cell.length_b   1.000
_cell.length_c   1.000
_cell.angle_alpha   90.00
_cell.angle_beta   90.00
_cell.angle_gamma   90.00
#
_symmetry.space_group_name_H-M   'P 1'
#
loop_
_entity.id
_entity.type
_entity.pdbx_description
1 polymer ?
#
loop_
_entity_poly.entity_id
_entity_poly.type
_entity_poly.pdbx_seq_one_letter_code
_entity_poly.pdbx_strand_id
1 'polypeptide(L)'
;MIISYYTGTKKRQLTPDSGVTKRHVGSARSISAQFSPATLSPSVATPSRKYSSRTNAGCIVATYGDPSKASWKANPDFTPKVKLLAMGGDKPLTKTYKYMFEKVRDAAEALDDSIDALAEQIKDSLGIEEFSHLKVASNENILVVGRICCDSVGRLNAASVLLEGSQETSFGNTVPVDLSQLSEYSLFPGQCNL
;
A
#
# COMPACT_ATOMS: atom_id res chain seq x y z
N MET A 1 39.23 -22.25 20.73
CA MET A 1 39.96 -21.16 21.42
C MET A 1 39.53 -19.85 20.76
N ILE A 2 38.89 -18.86 21.36
CA ILE A 2 38.25 -18.67 22.66
C ILE A 2 36.93 -17.94 22.33
N ILE A 3 35.83 -18.45 22.87
CA ILE A 3 34.50 -17.83 22.82
C ILE A 3 34.41 -16.95 24.06
N SER A 4 34.09 -15.67 23.90
CA SER A 4 33.74 -14.79 25.02
C SER A 4 32.30 -14.32 24.87
N TYR A 5 31.46 -14.77 25.80
CA TYR A 5 30.09 -14.31 25.99
C TYR A 5 30.09 -12.97 26.70
N TYR A 6 29.33 -12.00 26.20
CA TYR A 6 28.94 -10.83 26.97
C TYR A 6 27.41 -10.84 27.14
N THR A 7 26.97 -11.15 28.35
CA THR A 7 25.56 -11.09 28.78
C THR A 7 25.28 -9.70 29.33
N GLY A 8 24.61 -8.86 28.53
CA GLY A 8 24.15 -7.53 28.95
C GLY A 8 22.66 -7.38 28.70
N THR A 9 21.85 -7.66 29.72
CA THR A 9 20.39 -7.48 29.71
C THR A 9 20.02 -5.99 29.77
N LYS A 10 19.78 -5.36 28.62
CA LYS A 10 19.18 -4.01 28.57
C LYS A 10 17.65 -4.12 28.47
N LYS A 11 16.96 -4.00 29.60
CA LYS A 11 15.51 -3.79 29.66
C LYS A 11 15.16 -2.48 28.96
N ARG A 12 14.26 -2.53 27.97
CA ARG A 12 13.68 -1.35 27.30
C ARG A 12 12.95 -0.48 28.32
N GLN A 13 13.34 0.78 28.41
CA GLN A 13 12.60 1.83 29.13
C GLN A 13 11.39 2.22 28.27
N LEU A 14 10.20 1.91 28.76
CA LEU A 14 8.92 2.36 28.22
C LEU A 14 8.36 3.40 29.19
N THR A 15 8.68 4.68 28.98
CA THR A 15 7.92 5.91 29.34
C THR A 15 8.88 7.11 29.51
N PRO A 16 8.51 8.34 29.11
CA PRO A 16 9.32 9.53 29.36
C PRO A 16 9.20 9.97 30.83
N ASP A 17 10.35 10.08 31.50
CA ASP A 17 10.46 10.58 32.87
C ASP A 17 10.26 12.10 32.89
N SER A 18 9.25 12.57 33.61
CA SER A 18 8.96 14.01 33.76
C SER A 18 9.59 14.50 35.05
N GLY A 19 10.75 15.15 34.94
CA GLY A 19 11.46 15.74 36.09
C GLY A 19 10.60 16.76 36.84
N VAL A 20 10.21 16.43 38.07
CA VAL A 20 9.46 17.34 38.95
C VAL A 20 10.42 18.38 39.54
N THR A 21 10.29 19.64 39.10
CA THR A 21 10.98 20.77 39.72
C THR A 21 10.20 21.23 40.96
N LYS A 22 10.84 21.19 42.14
CA LYS A 22 10.29 21.75 43.39
C LYS A 22 10.14 23.27 43.28
N ARG A 23 8.93 23.80 43.51
CA ARG A 23 8.59 24.93 44.41
C ARG A 23 7.16 25.43 44.16
N HIS A 24 6.23 25.13 45.07
CA HIS A 24 5.33 26.14 45.64
C HIS A 24 4.72 25.59 46.92
N VAL A 25 5.10 26.16 48.06
CA VAL A 25 4.41 25.96 49.34
C VAL A 25 3.15 26.81 49.28
N GLY A 26 1.99 26.17 49.21
CA GLY A 26 0.69 26.82 49.26
C GLY A 26 -0.33 25.82 49.80
N SER A 27 -1.09 26.27 50.81
CA SER A 27 -2.12 25.54 51.55
C SER A 27 -2.80 24.41 50.76
N ALA A 28 -2.79 23.20 51.32
CA ALA A 28 -3.46 22.03 50.77
C ALA A 28 -4.96 22.34 50.53
N ARG A 29 -5.32 22.62 49.28
CA ARG A 29 -6.70 22.54 48.81
C ARG A 29 -6.98 21.08 48.46
N SER A 30 -8.08 20.55 48.93
CA SER A 30 -8.52 19.16 48.71
C SER A 30 -8.40 18.74 47.24
N ILE A 31 -7.65 17.65 46.98
CA ILE A 31 -7.43 17.05 45.64
C ILE A 31 -8.74 16.54 45.00
N SER A 32 -9.80 16.36 45.78
CA SER A 32 -11.13 15.94 45.30
C SER A 32 -11.75 16.90 44.28
N ALA A 33 -11.34 18.18 44.24
CA ALA A 33 -11.85 19.15 43.28
C ALA A 33 -11.22 19.04 41.87
N GLN A 34 -10.13 18.28 41.70
CA GLN A 34 -9.44 18.17 40.40
C GLN A 34 -9.97 17.03 39.52
N PHE A 35 -10.74 16.09 40.09
CA PHE A 35 -11.31 14.93 39.38
C PHE A 35 -12.81 15.10 39.12
N SER A 36 -13.25 16.30 38.75
CA SER A 36 -14.61 16.47 38.23
C SER A 36 -14.58 16.22 36.72
N PRO A 37 -15.53 15.47 36.11
CA PRO A 37 -15.58 15.28 34.65
C PRO A 37 -15.53 16.59 33.84
N ALA A 38 -15.89 17.72 34.47
CA ALA A 38 -15.80 19.06 33.92
C ALA A 38 -14.36 19.56 33.69
N THR A 39 -13.33 19.06 34.39
CA THR A 39 -11.92 19.47 34.19
C THR A 39 -11.26 18.79 32.98
N LEU A 40 -11.83 17.68 32.51
CA LEU A 40 -11.45 17.00 31.25
C LEU A 40 -12.36 17.37 30.08
N SER A 41 -13.36 18.22 30.31
CA SER A 41 -14.25 18.72 29.27
C SER A 41 -13.53 19.83 28.51
N PRO A 42 -13.29 19.71 27.18
CA PRO A 42 -12.62 20.77 26.44
C PRO A 42 -13.50 22.03 26.43
N SER A 43 -13.11 23.06 27.20
CA SER A 43 -13.93 24.26 27.38
C SER A 43 -14.12 25.09 26.11
N VAL A 44 -13.27 24.92 25.09
CA VAL A 44 -13.56 25.34 23.70
C VAL A 44 -12.80 24.42 22.74
N ALA A 45 -13.24 23.17 22.59
CA ALA A 45 -12.98 22.48 21.34
C ALA A 45 -13.93 23.10 20.30
N THR A 46 -13.43 24.00 19.45
CA THR A 46 -14.10 24.31 18.18
C THR A 46 -13.49 23.42 17.10
N PRO A 47 -13.83 22.12 17.03
CA PRO A 47 -13.42 21.31 15.90
C PRO A 47 -13.94 22.01 14.63
N SER A 48 -13.09 22.16 13.62
CA SER A 48 -13.34 22.86 12.33
C SER A 48 -13.10 24.37 12.24
N ARG A 49 -12.64 25.11 13.28
CA ARG A 49 -12.46 26.58 13.16
C ARG A 49 -11.56 26.99 11.98
N LYS A 50 -10.45 26.28 11.76
CA LYS A 50 -9.57 26.48 10.59
C LYS A 50 -10.25 26.18 9.24
N TYR A 51 -11.11 25.16 9.20
CA TYR A 51 -11.86 24.80 7.98
C TYR A 51 -12.94 25.85 7.69
N SER A 52 -13.66 26.31 8.71
CA SER A 52 -14.73 27.31 8.57
C SER A 52 -14.18 28.69 8.23
N SER A 53 -12.97 29.03 8.68
CA SER A 53 -12.31 30.29 8.36
C SER A 53 -11.48 30.26 7.06
N ARG A 54 -11.61 29.21 6.23
CA ARG A 54 -10.86 29.13 4.98
C ARG A 54 -11.38 30.14 3.97
N THR A 55 -10.47 30.78 3.25
CA THR A 55 -10.81 31.81 2.25
C THR A 55 -10.98 31.24 0.84
N ASN A 56 -10.58 29.98 0.62
CA ASN A 56 -10.61 29.33 -0.69
C ASN A 56 -11.92 28.55 -0.96
N ALA A 57 -13.03 28.98 -0.36
CA ALA A 57 -14.33 28.36 -0.59
C ALA A 57 -14.76 28.57 -2.05
N GLY A 58 -14.98 27.47 -2.78
CA GLY A 58 -15.38 27.50 -4.19
C GLY A 58 -14.25 27.73 -5.20
N CYS A 59 -12.99 27.84 -4.77
CA CYS A 59 -11.86 27.99 -5.69
C CYS A 59 -11.68 26.72 -6.55
N ILE A 60 -11.66 26.89 -7.87
CA ILE A 60 -11.32 25.85 -8.84
C ILE A 60 -9.81 25.65 -8.82
N VAL A 61 -9.36 24.45 -8.44
CA VAL A 61 -7.91 24.11 -8.35
C VAL A 61 -7.39 23.33 -9.55
N ALA A 62 -8.28 22.77 -10.36
CA ALA A 62 -7.96 22.06 -11.59
C ALA A 62 -9.13 22.15 -12.56
N THR A 63 -8.85 22.11 -13.85
CA THR A 63 -9.85 22.08 -14.93
C THR A 63 -9.40 21.08 -15.96
N TYR A 64 -10.35 20.33 -16.52
CA TYR A 64 -10.13 19.43 -17.63
C TYR A 64 -11.15 19.74 -18.72
N GLY A 65 -10.71 19.78 -19.98
CA GLY A 65 -11.54 20.25 -21.09
C GLY A 65 -11.70 21.77 -21.14
N ASP A 66 -12.79 22.24 -21.75
CA ASP A 66 -13.06 23.67 -21.97
C ASP A 66 -13.93 24.26 -20.83
N PRO A 67 -13.36 25.09 -19.93
CA PRO A 67 -14.09 25.66 -18.81
C PRO A 67 -15.13 26.70 -19.22
N SER A 68 -14.99 27.33 -20.38
CA SER A 68 -15.87 28.41 -20.84
C SER A 68 -17.30 27.95 -21.15
N LYS A 69 -17.50 26.63 -21.26
CA LYS A 69 -18.78 25.99 -21.58
C LYS A 69 -19.43 25.31 -20.37
N ALA A 70 -18.80 25.33 -19.19
CA ALA A 70 -19.24 24.57 -18.04
C ALA A 70 -20.04 25.43 -17.05
N SER A 71 -21.37 25.36 -17.11
CA SER A 71 -22.26 25.80 -16.03
C SER A 71 -22.78 24.57 -15.27
N TRP A 72 -22.25 24.31 -14.08
CA TRP A 72 -22.67 23.19 -13.23
C TRP A 72 -24.07 23.45 -12.65
N LYS A 73 -25.09 22.81 -13.19
CA LYS A 73 -26.47 22.83 -12.67
C LYS A 73 -27.03 21.41 -12.66
N ALA A 74 -27.73 21.04 -11.59
CA ALA A 74 -28.44 19.78 -11.53
C ALA A 74 -29.64 19.82 -12.49
N ASN A 75 -29.84 18.76 -13.26
CA ASN A 75 -31.04 18.57 -14.06
C ASN A 75 -32.02 17.66 -13.28
N PRO A 76 -33.14 18.18 -12.76
CA PRO A 76 -34.07 17.40 -11.95
C PRO A 76 -34.82 16.32 -12.76
N ASP A 77 -34.93 16.48 -14.08
CA ASP A 77 -35.65 15.54 -14.96
C ASP A 77 -34.77 14.37 -15.42
N PHE A 78 -33.47 14.42 -15.09
CA PHE A 78 -32.53 13.39 -15.48
C PHE A 78 -32.63 12.17 -14.56
N THR A 79 -33.04 11.03 -15.12
CA THR A 79 -32.99 9.73 -14.43
C THR A 79 -31.71 8.98 -14.81
N PRO A 80 -30.69 8.91 -13.92
CA PRO A 80 -29.47 8.18 -14.22
C PRO A 80 -29.72 6.67 -14.27
N LYS A 81 -29.16 6.01 -15.30
CA LYS A 81 -29.04 4.55 -15.32
C LYS A 81 -27.73 4.17 -14.66
N VAL A 82 -27.79 3.72 -13.41
CA VAL A 82 -26.61 3.28 -12.66
C VAL A 82 -26.48 1.76 -12.78
N LYS A 83 -25.33 1.29 -13.24
CA LYS A 83 -24.97 -0.13 -13.25
C LYS A 83 -23.72 -0.33 -12.42
N LEU A 84 -23.75 -1.29 -11.49
CA LEU A 84 -22.57 -1.71 -10.77
C LEU A 84 -21.74 -2.60 -11.69
N LEU A 85 -20.52 -2.16 -12.00
CA LEU A 85 -19.51 -2.96 -12.70
C LEU A 85 -18.55 -3.50 -11.65
N ALA A 86 -18.42 -4.82 -11.59
CA ALA A 86 -17.34 -5.42 -10.84
C ALA A 86 -16.08 -5.46 -11.73
N MET A 87 -14.94 -5.24 -11.11
CA MET A 87 -13.65 -5.41 -11.78
C MET A 87 -13.48 -6.89 -12.16
N GLY A 88 -12.92 -7.16 -13.35
CA GLY A 88 -12.60 -8.53 -13.78
C GLY A 88 -13.79 -9.43 -14.15
N GLY A 89 -15.02 -8.91 -14.18
CA GLY A 89 -16.22 -9.72 -14.49
C GLY A 89 -16.78 -10.49 -13.29
N ASP A 90 -16.20 -10.31 -12.10
CA ASP A 90 -16.66 -10.96 -10.88
C ASP A 90 -18.04 -10.49 -10.43
N LYS A 91 -18.64 -11.18 -9.47
CA LYS A 91 -19.88 -10.70 -8.85
C LYS A 91 -19.53 -9.67 -7.78
N PRO A 92 -20.16 -8.49 -7.78
CA PRO A 92 -19.93 -7.51 -6.73
C PRO A 92 -20.27 -8.11 -5.36
N LEU A 93 -19.46 -7.77 -4.35
CA LEU A 93 -19.68 -8.25 -2.99
C LEU A 93 -20.95 -7.61 -2.42
N THR A 94 -22.05 -8.37 -2.48
CA THR A 94 -23.41 -7.91 -2.09
C THR A 94 -23.87 -8.50 -0.76
N LYS A 95 -23.13 -9.46 -0.21
CA LYS A 95 -23.46 -10.17 1.03
C LYS A 95 -22.34 -10.01 2.04
N THR A 96 -22.69 -10.12 3.32
CA THR A 96 -21.70 -10.22 4.40
C THR A 96 -20.81 -11.43 4.17
N TYR A 97 -19.52 -11.19 4.05
CA TYR A 97 -18.48 -12.22 3.92
C TYR A 97 -17.74 -12.34 5.24
N LYS A 98 -17.24 -13.54 5.58
CA LYS A 98 -16.39 -13.73 6.75
C LYS A 98 -14.96 -13.36 6.37
N TYR A 99 -14.52 -12.20 6.86
CA TYR A 99 -13.16 -11.69 6.71
C TYR A 99 -12.36 -11.96 8.02
N MET A 100 -11.07 -11.57 8.05
CA MET A 100 -10.13 -11.73 9.19
C MET A 100 -9.44 -13.09 9.36
N PHE A 101 -9.57 -14.02 8.42
CA PHE A 101 -8.72 -15.21 8.36
C PHE A 101 -8.37 -15.53 6.92
N GLU A 102 -7.08 -15.57 6.61
CA GLU A 102 -6.54 -15.89 5.29
C GLU A 102 -5.53 -17.01 5.46
N LYS A 103 -5.61 -18.03 4.61
CA LYS A 103 -4.59 -19.07 4.55
C LYS A 103 -3.47 -18.60 3.63
N VAL A 104 -2.23 -18.75 4.08
CA VAL A 104 -1.05 -18.40 3.27
C VAL A 104 -1.03 -19.14 1.93
N ARG A 105 -1.57 -20.35 1.87
CA ARG A 105 -1.72 -21.11 0.62
C ARG A 105 -2.65 -20.41 -0.36
N ASP A 106 -3.86 -20.06 0.08
CA ASP A 106 -4.87 -19.40 -0.75
C ASP A 106 -4.33 -18.04 -1.24
N ALA A 107 -3.56 -17.33 -0.41
CA ALA A 107 -2.88 -16.09 -0.80
C ALA A 107 -1.80 -16.33 -1.86
N ALA A 108 -0.98 -17.37 -1.71
CA ALA A 108 0.06 -17.72 -2.68
C ALA A 108 -0.55 -18.15 -4.03
N GLU A 109 -1.62 -18.94 -4.00
CA GLU A 109 -2.37 -19.38 -5.18
C GLU A 109 -2.96 -18.18 -5.93
N ALA A 110 -3.60 -17.23 -5.23
CA ALA A 110 -4.13 -16.03 -5.87
C ALA A 110 -3.05 -15.14 -6.53
N LEU A 111 -1.84 -15.12 -5.95
CA LEU A 111 -0.72 -14.39 -6.54
C LEU A 111 -0.17 -15.10 -7.77
N ASP A 112 -0.14 -16.43 -7.75
CA ASP A 112 0.29 -17.27 -8.86
C ASP A 112 -0.68 -17.16 -10.04
N ASP A 113 -1.98 -17.28 -9.77
CA ASP A 113 -3.07 -17.07 -10.74
C ASP A 113 -2.95 -15.70 -11.43
N SER A 114 -2.50 -14.68 -10.70
CA SER A 114 -2.31 -13.33 -11.24
C SER A 114 -1.12 -13.25 -12.21
N ILE A 115 -0.07 -14.05 -12.01
CA ILE A 115 1.06 -14.16 -12.93
C ILE A 115 0.60 -14.90 -14.18
N ASP A 116 -0.05 -16.05 -14.03
CA ASP A 116 -0.44 -16.89 -15.16
C ASP A 116 -1.52 -16.24 -16.03
N ALA A 117 -2.53 -15.58 -15.42
CA ALA A 117 -3.56 -14.87 -16.17
C ALA A 117 -2.99 -13.72 -17.02
N LEU A 118 -2.00 -12.98 -16.52
CA LEU A 118 -1.36 -11.93 -17.32
C LEU A 118 -0.39 -12.53 -18.34
N ALA A 119 0.32 -13.61 -17.99
CA ALA A 119 1.20 -14.33 -18.90
C ALA A 119 0.44 -14.81 -20.14
N GLU A 120 -0.76 -15.36 -19.98
CA GLU A 120 -1.63 -15.77 -21.08
C GLU A 120 -2.04 -14.58 -21.96
N GLN A 121 -2.45 -13.45 -21.36
CA GLN A 121 -2.77 -12.23 -22.11
C GLN A 121 -1.57 -11.66 -22.88
N ILE A 122 -0.37 -11.70 -22.29
CA ILE A 122 0.87 -11.26 -22.93
C ILE A 122 1.22 -12.19 -24.09
N LYS A 123 1.09 -13.51 -23.91
CA LYS A 123 1.28 -14.51 -24.98
C LYS A 123 0.38 -14.24 -26.17
N ASP A 124 -0.92 -14.08 -25.92
CA ASP A 124 -1.91 -13.85 -26.97
C ASP A 124 -1.69 -12.52 -27.70
N SER A 125 -1.39 -11.46 -26.97
CA SER A 125 -1.23 -10.12 -27.55
C SER A 125 0.06 -9.94 -28.34
N LEU A 126 1.13 -10.64 -27.96
CA LEU A 126 2.46 -10.53 -28.60
C LEU A 126 2.79 -11.73 -29.51
N GLY A 127 1.95 -12.77 -29.56
CA GLY A 127 2.19 -13.97 -30.35
C GLY A 127 3.37 -14.79 -29.84
N ILE A 128 3.56 -14.86 -28.52
CA ILE A 128 4.64 -15.64 -27.88
C ILE A 128 4.17 -17.08 -27.72
N GLU A 129 4.95 -18.04 -28.21
CA GLU A 129 4.64 -19.47 -28.07
C GLU A 129 4.80 -19.94 -26.61
N GLU A 130 5.96 -19.70 -26.01
CA GLU A 130 6.26 -20.13 -24.64
C GLU A 130 7.23 -19.20 -23.89
N PHE A 131 7.16 -19.24 -22.56
CA PHE A 131 8.11 -18.58 -21.67
C PHE A 131 9.13 -19.59 -21.15
N SER A 132 10.36 -19.14 -21.00
CA SER A 132 11.47 -19.92 -20.45
C SER A 132 11.43 -19.94 -18.92
N HIS A 133 11.98 -21.01 -18.34
CA HIS A 133 12.13 -21.14 -16.89
C HIS A 133 13.22 -20.18 -16.38
N LEU A 134 12.92 -19.36 -15.36
CA LEU A 134 13.82 -18.28 -14.89
C LEU A 134 15.24 -18.71 -14.49
N LYS A 135 15.38 -19.89 -13.86
CA LYS A 135 16.69 -20.41 -13.41
C LYS A 135 17.45 -21.26 -14.43
N VAL A 136 16.91 -21.48 -15.63
CA VAL A 136 17.64 -22.23 -16.67
C VAL A 136 18.55 -21.26 -17.40
N ALA A 137 19.86 -21.48 -17.31
CA ALA A 137 20.82 -20.68 -18.05
C ALA A 137 20.71 -20.97 -19.56
N SER A 138 20.71 -19.91 -20.36
CA SER A 138 20.70 -19.97 -21.82
C SER A 138 21.81 -19.10 -22.39
N ASN A 139 22.34 -19.49 -23.55
CA ASN A 139 23.27 -18.65 -24.33
C ASN A 139 22.53 -17.79 -25.37
N GLU A 140 21.23 -18.01 -25.54
CA GLU A 140 20.36 -17.27 -26.45
C GLU A 140 19.41 -16.37 -25.65
N ASN A 141 18.83 -15.37 -26.31
CA ASN A 141 17.83 -14.51 -25.70
C ASN A 141 16.61 -15.36 -25.34
N ILE A 142 16.15 -15.23 -24.11
CA ILE A 142 14.96 -15.92 -23.60
C ILE A 142 13.87 -14.91 -23.28
N LEU A 143 12.62 -15.35 -23.41
CA LEU A 143 11.47 -14.62 -22.93
C LEU A 143 11.03 -15.24 -21.62
N VAL A 144 10.82 -14.41 -20.61
CA VAL A 144 10.40 -14.84 -19.28
C VAL A 144 9.23 -13.98 -18.85
N VAL A 145 8.42 -14.48 -17.92
CA VAL A 145 7.32 -13.71 -17.35
C VAL A 145 7.35 -13.87 -15.84
N GLY A 146 6.96 -12.83 -15.14
CA GLY A 146 6.88 -12.91 -13.70
C GLY A 146 6.43 -11.62 -13.04
N ARG A 147 6.44 -11.65 -11.72
CA ARG A 147 6.09 -10.53 -10.87
C ARG A 147 7.34 -9.82 -10.37
N ILE A 148 7.33 -8.50 -10.42
CA ILE A 148 8.39 -7.65 -9.88
C ILE A 148 8.34 -7.66 -8.37
N CYS A 149 9.46 -8.04 -7.77
CA CYS A 149 9.67 -8.13 -6.33
C CYS A 149 10.87 -7.29 -5.90
N CYS A 150 11.00 -7.06 -4.60
CA CYS A 150 12.11 -6.35 -3.99
C CYS A 150 12.93 -7.33 -3.16
N ASP A 151 14.26 -7.27 -3.25
CA ASP A 151 15.17 -8.09 -2.42
C ASP A 151 15.22 -7.66 -0.95
N SER A 152 14.53 -6.57 -0.61
CA SER A 152 14.51 -5.99 0.73
C SER A 152 13.11 -5.50 1.11
N VAL A 153 12.91 -5.25 2.40
CA VAL A 153 11.67 -4.64 2.94
C VAL A 153 11.61 -3.12 2.64
N GLY A 154 12.65 -2.58 2.01
CA GLY A 154 12.76 -1.16 1.69
C GLY A 154 12.02 -0.75 0.41
N ARG A 155 12.31 0.47 -0.06
CA ARG A 155 11.81 0.97 -1.33
C ARG A 155 12.54 0.30 -2.50
N LEU A 156 11.78 -0.17 -3.48
CA LEU A 156 12.31 -0.69 -4.74
C LEU A 156 13.21 0.34 -5.42
N ASN A 157 14.38 -0.10 -5.87
CA ASN A 157 15.33 0.65 -6.67
C ASN A 157 15.94 -0.28 -7.74
N ALA A 158 16.71 0.29 -8.68
CA ALA A 158 17.22 -0.45 -9.84
C ALA A 158 18.11 -1.65 -9.49
N ALA A 159 18.83 -1.60 -8.36
CA ALA A 159 19.72 -2.68 -7.94
C ALA A 159 18.99 -3.77 -7.12
N SER A 160 17.76 -3.50 -6.69
CA SER A 160 16.99 -4.38 -5.79
C SER A 160 15.84 -5.10 -6.49
N VAL A 161 15.81 -5.08 -7.83
CA VAL A 161 14.72 -5.68 -8.62
C VAL A 161 14.91 -7.18 -8.72
N LEU A 162 13.89 -7.91 -8.28
CA LEU A 162 13.77 -9.35 -8.48
C LEU A 162 12.60 -9.63 -9.42
N LEU A 163 12.72 -10.68 -10.23
CA LEU A 163 11.63 -11.26 -11.00
C LEU A 163 11.28 -12.61 -10.39
N GLU A 164 10.02 -12.76 -9.96
CA GLU A 164 9.43 -13.99 -9.44
C GLU A 164 8.57 -14.65 -10.53
N GLY A 165 8.90 -15.87 -10.92
CA GLY A 165 8.11 -16.60 -11.92
C GLY A 165 6.98 -17.38 -11.29
N SER A 166 6.03 -17.86 -12.10
CA SER A 166 4.92 -18.67 -11.60
C SER A 166 5.37 -20.03 -11.05
N GLN A 167 4.50 -20.66 -10.28
CA GLN A 167 4.68 -22.00 -9.75
C GLN A 167 4.75 -23.03 -10.88
N GLU A 168 3.97 -22.84 -11.95
CA GLU A 168 3.92 -23.73 -13.11
C GLU A 168 5.21 -23.66 -13.94
N THR A 169 5.65 -22.47 -14.32
CA THR A 169 6.76 -22.30 -15.27
C THR A 169 8.13 -22.28 -14.61
N SER A 170 8.22 -21.77 -13.38
CA SER A 170 9.48 -21.48 -12.71
C SER A 170 9.54 -21.95 -11.25
N PHE A 171 8.58 -22.74 -10.79
CA PHE A 171 8.48 -23.21 -9.39
C PHE A 171 8.51 -22.10 -8.33
N GLY A 172 7.98 -20.91 -8.64
CA GLY A 172 8.01 -19.77 -7.72
C GLY A 172 9.41 -19.21 -7.48
N ASN A 173 10.37 -19.54 -8.35
CA ASN A 173 11.74 -19.07 -8.20
C ASN A 173 11.87 -17.59 -8.50
N THR A 174 12.81 -16.95 -7.80
CA THR A 174 13.20 -15.56 -8.01
C THR A 174 14.60 -15.46 -8.60
N VAL A 175 14.80 -14.46 -9.46
CA VAL A 175 16.11 -14.07 -10.01
C VAL A 175 16.29 -12.55 -9.94
N PRO A 176 17.49 -12.03 -9.63
CA PRO A 176 17.79 -10.61 -9.77
C PRO A 176 17.76 -10.18 -11.24
N VAL A 177 17.27 -8.98 -11.50
CA VAL A 177 17.21 -8.41 -12.85
C VAL A 177 18.20 -7.26 -12.96
N ASP A 178 19.11 -7.34 -13.93
CA ASP A 178 19.96 -6.20 -14.29
C ASP A 178 19.24 -5.30 -15.30
N LEU A 179 19.04 -4.04 -14.93
CA LEU A 179 18.38 -3.03 -15.75
C LEU A 179 19.39 -2.11 -16.48
N SER A 180 20.69 -2.35 -16.35
CA SER A 180 21.75 -1.47 -16.87
C SER A 180 21.68 -1.22 -18.38
N GLN A 181 21.12 -2.17 -19.13
CA GLN A 181 20.99 -2.10 -20.58
C GLN A 181 19.63 -1.56 -21.07
N LEU A 182 18.69 -1.28 -20.16
CA LEU A 182 17.38 -0.73 -20.52
C LEU A 182 17.44 0.80 -20.53
N SER A 183 17.06 1.41 -21.65
CA SER A 183 17.01 2.87 -21.77
C SER A 183 15.85 3.49 -20.99
N GLU A 184 14.72 2.78 -20.93
CA GLU A 184 13.48 3.24 -20.30
C GLU A 184 12.78 2.07 -19.63
N TYR A 185 12.32 2.29 -18.40
CA TYR A 185 11.49 1.33 -17.67
C TYR A 185 10.66 2.04 -16.61
N SER A 186 9.52 1.44 -16.26
CA SER A 186 8.70 1.85 -15.12
C SER A 186 8.25 0.59 -14.39
N LEU A 187 8.86 0.35 -13.23
CA LEU A 187 8.65 -0.85 -12.43
C LEU A 187 8.12 -0.50 -11.05
N PHE A 188 7.16 -1.29 -10.56
CA PHE A 188 6.69 -1.21 -9.18
C PHE A 188 6.49 -2.63 -8.58
N PRO A 189 6.64 -2.80 -7.26
CA PRO A 189 6.42 -4.10 -6.63
C PRO A 189 5.01 -4.64 -6.86
N GLY A 190 4.90 -5.92 -7.24
CA GLY A 190 3.64 -6.57 -7.57
C GLY A 190 3.20 -6.44 -9.02
N GLN A 191 3.91 -5.67 -9.85
CA GLN A 191 3.66 -5.61 -11.29
C GLN A 191 4.01 -6.96 -11.93
N CYS A 192 3.08 -7.55 -12.69
CA CYS A 192 3.40 -8.67 -13.59
C CYS A 192 3.92 -8.11 -14.92
N ASN A 193 5.06 -8.61 -15.39
CA ASN A 193 5.76 -8.10 -16.57
C ASN A 193 6.47 -9.20 -17.36
N LEU A 194 6.75 -8.90 -18.63
CA LEU A 194 7.67 -9.63 -19.52
C LEU A 194 9.13 -9.17 -19.28
#